data_AF-A0A813IJ80-F1
#
_entry.id   AF-A0A813IJ80-F1
#
_cell.length_a   1.000
_cell.length_b   1.000
_cell.length_c   1.000
_cell.angle_alpha   90.00
_cell.angle_beta   90.00
_cell.angle_gamma   90.00
#
_symmetry.space_group_name_H-M   'P 1'
#
loop_
_entity.id
_entity.type
_entity.pdbx_description
1 polymer ?
#
loop_
_entity_poly.entity_id
_entity_poly.type
_entity_poly.pdbx_seq_one_letter_code
_entity_poly.pdbx_strand_id
1 'polypeptide(L)'
;LMPVLAKLLPQEHISFARQWRDAGLENGEVVVRETIWEGAVMTVRADFRAAGSHARLFSILTVATFKAANVHLQVKVLPAEDNKAIARLQTLPRIGARLVLQPSFSRMSWMGCGPHECYPDRKAAAPMNLHQRQIEELHVPYMVPSESGGVTDVRWTALQDSSGRGLLIQYECQDAASNEESIANASASLRPAGMRGAQVSAARWTPHECSQ
;
A
#
# COMPACT_ATOMS: atom_id res chain seq x y z
N LEU A 1 29.61 -12.90 -19.42
CA LEU A 1 29.10 -11.63 -19.98
C LEU A 1 28.38 -10.75 -18.95
N MET A 2 27.40 -11.28 -18.20
CA MET A 2 26.62 -10.50 -17.21
C MET A 2 27.44 -9.78 -16.09
N PRO A 3 28.54 -10.34 -15.55
CA PRO A 3 29.29 -9.66 -14.48
C PRO A 3 30.07 -8.41 -14.94
N VAL A 4 30.39 -8.35 -16.24
CA VAL A 4 31.16 -7.26 -16.84
C VAL A 4 30.24 -6.10 -17.24
N LEU A 5 29.04 -6.42 -17.73
CA LEU A 5 27.99 -5.44 -18.05
C LEU A 5 27.51 -4.66 -16.81
N ALA A 6 27.45 -5.30 -15.64
CA ALA A 6 27.06 -4.65 -14.38
C ALA A 6 28.02 -3.53 -13.92
N LYS A 7 29.28 -3.53 -14.43
CA LYS A 7 30.27 -2.47 -14.14
C LYS A 7 30.25 -1.32 -15.16
N LEU A 8 29.60 -1.51 -16.31
CA LEU A 8 29.61 -0.56 -17.43
C LEU A 8 28.36 0.31 -17.50
N LEU A 9 27.29 -0.05 -16.79
CA LEU A 9 26.10 0.78 -16.66
C LEU A 9 26.23 1.64 -15.39
N PRO A 10 26.13 2.98 -15.49
CA PRO A 10 25.98 3.82 -14.32
C PRO A 10 24.79 3.28 -13.49
N GLN A 11 24.97 3.18 -12.18
CA GLN A 11 23.89 2.79 -11.24
C GLN A 11 22.67 3.72 -11.31
N GLU A 12 22.80 4.83 -12.05
CA GLU A 12 21.84 5.91 -12.25
C GLU A 12 20.72 5.58 -13.25
N HIS A 13 20.78 4.42 -13.94
CA HIS A 13 19.78 4.03 -14.95
C HIS A 13 19.06 2.70 -14.67
N ILE A 14 19.02 2.26 -13.40
CA ILE A 14 18.34 1.02 -13.01
C ILE A 14 16.89 1.34 -12.61
N SER A 15 15.91 0.62 -13.16
CA SER A 15 14.48 0.85 -12.84
C SER A 15 14.18 0.67 -11.36
N PHE A 16 13.21 1.42 -10.82
CA PHE A 16 12.81 1.29 -9.41
C PHE A 16 12.44 -0.15 -9.04
N ALA A 17 11.70 -0.84 -9.91
CA ALA A 17 11.36 -2.25 -9.73
C ALA A 17 12.59 -3.15 -9.56
N ARG A 18 13.69 -2.87 -10.26
CA ARG A 18 14.94 -3.62 -10.08
C ARG A 18 15.63 -3.23 -8.77
N GLN A 19 15.68 -1.95 -8.42
CA GLN A 19 16.23 -1.49 -7.13
C GLN A 19 15.50 -2.15 -5.95
N TRP A 20 14.18 -2.25 -6.00
CA TRP A 20 13.36 -2.90 -4.96
C TRP A 20 13.67 -4.39 -4.82
N ARG A 21 13.89 -5.09 -5.94
CA ARG A 21 14.28 -6.51 -5.95
C ARG A 21 15.67 -6.73 -5.38
N ASP A 22 16.62 -5.91 -5.79
CA ASP A 22 17.99 -5.98 -5.26
C ASP A 22 18.03 -5.65 -3.76
N ALA A 23 17.10 -4.82 -3.26
CA ALA A 23 16.90 -4.56 -1.83
C ALA A 23 16.10 -5.67 -1.09
N GLY A 24 15.53 -6.64 -1.81
CA GLY A 24 14.76 -7.75 -1.24
C GLY A 24 13.35 -7.37 -0.77
N LEU A 25 12.74 -6.33 -1.33
CA LEU A 25 11.39 -5.86 -0.94
C LEU A 25 10.25 -6.73 -1.48
N GLU A 26 10.44 -7.43 -2.61
CA GLU A 26 9.37 -8.18 -3.29
C GLU A 26 8.84 -9.39 -2.49
N ASN A 27 9.74 -10.07 -1.77
CA ASN A 27 9.48 -11.34 -1.10
C ASN A 27 9.93 -11.31 0.37
N GLY A 28 9.98 -10.10 0.95
CA GLY A 28 10.37 -9.92 2.34
C GLY A 28 9.31 -10.45 3.30
N GLU A 29 9.74 -10.72 4.54
CA GLU A 29 8.89 -11.28 5.59
C GLU A 29 8.73 -10.30 6.76
N VAL A 30 7.56 -10.33 7.40
CA VAL A 30 7.34 -9.61 8.66
C VAL A 30 7.60 -10.59 9.81
N VAL A 31 8.60 -10.30 10.64
CA VAL A 31 8.95 -11.09 11.82
C VAL A 31 8.56 -10.35 13.08
N VAL A 32 7.60 -10.89 13.83
CA VAL A 32 7.21 -10.34 15.14
C VAL A 32 8.32 -10.58 16.15
N ARG A 33 8.74 -9.51 16.83
CA ARG A 33 9.77 -9.51 17.87
C ARG A 33 9.17 -9.58 19.25
N GLU A 34 8.08 -8.85 19.45
CA GLU A 34 7.44 -8.68 20.74
C GLU A 34 5.96 -8.39 20.54
N THR A 35 5.14 -8.90 21.45
CA THR A 35 3.73 -8.55 21.57
C THR A 35 3.42 -8.36 23.04
N ILE A 36 2.94 -7.16 23.38
CA ILE A 36 2.55 -6.78 24.74
C ILE A 36 1.06 -6.48 24.71
N TRP A 37 0.33 -7.02 25.68
CA TRP A 37 -1.09 -6.78 25.84
C TRP A 37 -1.36 -6.20 27.23
N GLU A 38 -1.92 -4.99 27.29
CA GLU A 38 -2.20 -4.27 28.52
C GLU A 38 -3.61 -3.66 28.46
N GLY A 39 -4.53 -4.24 29.23
CA GLY A 39 -5.93 -3.83 29.23
C GLY A 39 -6.56 -3.94 27.83
N ALA A 40 -6.93 -2.80 27.26
CA ALA A 40 -7.55 -2.70 25.94
C ALA A 40 -6.55 -2.37 24.81
N VAL A 41 -5.24 -2.38 25.09
CA VAL A 41 -4.20 -2.00 24.13
C VAL A 41 -3.28 -3.19 23.87
N MET A 42 -3.05 -3.48 22.59
CA MET A 42 -2.03 -4.42 22.14
C MET A 42 -0.95 -3.66 21.38
N THR A 43 0.30 -3.83 21.80
CA THR A 43 1.47 -3.30 21.11
C THR A 43 2.26 -4.45 20.48
N VAL A 44 2.47 -4.38 19.17
CA VAL A 44 3.26 -5.36 18.41
C VAL A 44 4.48 -4.65 17.85
N ARG A 45 5.67 -5.17 18.15
CA ARG A 45 6.93 -4.77 17.51
C ARG A 45 7.33 -5.87 16.54
N ALA A 46 7.55 -5.50 15.29
CA ALA A 46 7.95 -6.40 14.24
C ALA A 46 9.04 -5.79 13.36
N ASP A 47 9.71 -6.63 12.59
CA ASP A 47 10.71 -6.23 11.60
C ASP A 47 10.25 -6.70 10.22
N PHE A 48 10.34 -5.84 9.19
CA PHE A 48 10.30 -6.30 7.81
C PHE A 48 11.72 -6.67 7.38
N ARG A 49 11.93 -7.92 6.97
CA ARG A 49 13.23 -8.46 6.59
C ARG A 49 13.29 -8.77 5.10
N ALA A 50 14.41 -8.41 4.48
CA ALA A 50 14.65 -8.66 3.07
C ALA A 50 14.62 -10.15 2.74
N ALA A 51 14.06 -10.50 1.59
CA ALA A 51 14.13 -11.85 1.06
C ALA A 51 15.60 -12.32 0.90
N GLY A 52 15.89 -13.57 1.25
CA GLY A 52 17.18 -14.22 1.06
C GLY A 52 18.27 -13.81 2.06
N SER A 53 18.54 -12.50 2.23
CA SER A 53 19.54 -12.03 3.20
C SER A 53 19.02 -11.98 4.64
N HIS A 54 17.70 -11.94 4.82
CA HIS A 54 17.02 -11.71 6.10
C HIS A 54 17.48 -10.43 6.83
N ALA A 55 18.15 -9.52 6.13
CA ALA A 55 18.55 -8.24 6.68
C ALA A 55 17.31 -7.44 7.07
N ARG A 56 17.30 -6.88 8.28
CA ARG A 56 16.21 -6.02 8.72
C ARG A 56 16.20 -4.75 7.89
N LEU A 57 15.11 -4.51 7.16
CA LEU A 57 14.92 -3.33 6.33
C LEU A 57 14.15 -2.23 7.08
N PHE A 58 13.09 -2.63 7.78
CA PHE A 58 12.24 -1.72 8.54
C PHE A 58 11.89 -2.29 9.90
N SER A 59 11.71 -1.41 10.87
CA SER A 59 11.02 -1.73 12.12
C SER A 59 9.59 -1.20 12.06
N ILE A 60 8.65 -2.04 12.49
CA ILE A 60 7.21 -1.80 12.45
C ILE A 60 6.71 -1.80 13.89
N LEU A 61 6.07 -0.71 14.28
CA LEU A 61 5.32 -0.60 15.54
C LEU A 61 3.84 -0.52 15.20
N THR A 62 3.08 -1.52 15.64
CA THR A 62 1.62 -1.53 15.53
C THR A 62 1.03 -1.40 16.93
N VAL A 63 0.21 -0.39 17.14
CA VAL A 63 -0.56 -0.21 18.38
C VAL A 63 -2.04 -0.36 18.04
N ALA A 64 -2.66 -1.41 18.56
CA ALA A 64 -4.09 -1.67 18.42
C ALA A 64 -4.82 -1.31 19.72
N THR A 65 -5.78 -0.40 19.65
CA THR A 65 -6.66 -0.05 20.78
C THR A 65 -8.05 -0.61 20.53
N PHE A 66 -8.49 -1.53 21.38
CA PHE A 66 -9.78 -2.19 21.29
C PHE A 66 -10.84 -1.40 22.04
N LYS A 67 -11.93 -1.07 21.35
CA LYS A 67 -13.12 -0.43 21.92
C LYS A 67 -14.33 -1.33 21.68
N ALA A 68 -15.45 -1.03 22.35
CA ALA A 68 -16.66 -1.84 22.24
C ALA A 68 -17.19 -1.98 20.79
N ALA A 69 -16.99 -0.96 19.95
CA ALA A 69 -17.55 -0.90 18.59
C ALA A 69 -16.50 -0.90 17.47
N ASN A 70 -15.21 -0.71 17.77
CA ASN A 70 -14.15 -0.64 16.77
C ASN A 70 -12.77 -0.95 17.35
N VAL A 71 -11.81 -1.15 16.46
CA VAL A 71 -10.38 -1.25 16.78
C VAL A 71 -9.66 -0.13 16.04
N HIS A 72 -8.93 0.70 16.77
CA HIS A 72 -8.06 1.72 16.17
C HIS A 72 -6.65 1.15 16.02
N LEU A 73 -6.12 1.14 14.80
CA LEU A 73 -4.80 0.63 14.47
C LEU A 73 -3.88 1.79 14.07
N GLN A 74 -2.90 2.08 14.92
CA GLN A 74 -1.80 2.97 14.56
C GLN A 74 -0.61 2.12 14.10
N VAL A 75 -0.12 2.35 12.89
CA VAL A 75 1.03 1.64 12.32
C VAL A 75 2.12 2.65 11.99
N LYS A 76 3.29 2.46 12.58
CA LYS A 76 4.48 3.27 12.30
C LYS A 76 5.56 2.37 11.70
N VAL A 77 6.07 2.76 10.54
CA VAL A 77 7.15 2.05 9.84
C VAL A 77 8.36 2.97 9.81
N LEU A 78 9.49 2.49 10.32
CA LEU A 78 10.75 3.23 10.35
C LEU A 78 11.83 2.43 9.63
N PRO A 79 12.70 3.09 8.84
CA PRO A 79 13.86 2.42 8.27
C PRO A 79 14.74 1.90 9.41
N ALA A 80 15.29 0.70 9.23
CA ALA A 80 16.24 0.15 10.18
C ALA A 80 17.56 0.94 10.11
N GLU A 81 18.01 1.46 11.25
CA GLU A 81 19.19 2.35 11.35
C GLU A 81 20.47 1.73 10.77
N ASP A 82 20.56 0.40 10.78
CA ASP A 82 21.70 -0.41 10.34
C ASP A 82 21.70 -0.76 8.85
N ASN A 83 20.69 -0.35 8.06
CA ASN A 83 20.53 -0.84 6.70
C ASN A 83 20.79 0.20 5.58
N LYS A 84 21.99 0.14 5.00
CA LYS A 84 22.40 0.95 3.84
C LYS A 84 21.60 0.67 2.56
N ALA A 85 20.91 -0.47 2.44
CA ALA A 85 20.10 -0.77 1.26
C ALA A 85 18.90 0.17 1.16
N ILE A 86 18.21 0.43 2.28
CA ILE A 86 17.07 1.35 2.32
C ILE A 86 17.51 2.79 2.07
N ALA A 87 18.65 3.20 2.62
CA ALA A 87 19.19 4.55 2.41
C ALA A 87 19.52 4.86 0.94
N ARG A 88 19.68 3.83 0.08
CA ARG A 88 19.93 3.98 -1.36
C ARG A 88 18.66 3.98 -2.21
N LEU A 89 17.52 3.58 -1.65
CA LEU A 89 16.26 3.58 -2.39
C LEU A 89 15.75 5.00 -2.54
N GLN A 90 15.46 5.38 -3.78
CA GLN A 90 14.85 6.68 -4.08
C GLN A 90 13.35 6.72 -3.77
N THR A 91 12.70 5.56 -3.79
CA THR A 91 11.27 5.41 -3.54
C THR A 91 10.95 4.00 -3.03
N LEU A 92 9.78 3.85 -2.42
CA LEU A 92 9.21 2.57 -2.01
C LEU A 92 7.97 2.26 -2.85
N PRO A 93 7.70 0.98 -3.14
CA PRO A 93 6.53 0.60 -3.94
C PRO A 93 5.22 0.91 -3.21
N ARG A 94 5.12 0.52 -1.92
CA ARG A 94 3.96 0.75 -1.06
C ARG A 94 4.35 0.59 0.41
N ILE A 95 3.75 1.39 1.28
CA ILE A 95 3.67 1.14 2.72
C ILE A 95 2.20 1.03 3.08
N GLY A 96 1.82 -0.05 3.76
CA GLY A 96 0.44 -0.26 4.17
C GLY A 96 0.23 -1.62 4.83
N ALA A 97 -1.03 -1.93 5.10
CA ALA A 97 -1.45 -3.22 5.65
C ALA A 97 -2.13 -4.07 4.56
N ARG A 98 -1.96 -5.39 4.65
CA ARG A 98 -2.69 -6.37 3.83
C ARG A 98 -3.62 -7.16 4.74
N LEU A 99 -4.88 -7.27 4.34
CA LEU A 99 -5.89 -8.07 5.02
C LEU A 99 -6.33 -9.20 4.10
N VAL A 100 -6.47 -10.41 4.66
CA VAL A 100 -7.09 -11.55 3.98
C VAL A 100 -8.47 -11.72 4.60
N LEU A 101 -9.50 -11.62 3.78
CA LEU A 101 -10.90 -11.70 4.21
C LEU A 101 -11.58 -12.93 3.61
N GLN A 102 -12.74 -13.27 4.15
CA GLN A 102 -13.55 -14.37 3.62
C GLN A 102 -14.05 -14.05 2.19
N PRO A 103 -14.15 -15.04 1.28
CA PRO A 103 -14.61 -14.82 -0.09
C PRO A 103 -16.03 -14.25 -0.22
N SER A 104 -16.84 -14.38 0.84
CA SER A 104 -18.21 -13.84 0.93
C SER A 104 -18.26 -12.31 0.87
N PHE A 105 -17.17 -11.62 1.24
CA PHE A 105 -17.05 -10.17 1.10
C PHE A 105 -16.81 -9.80 -0.37
N SER A 106 -17.88 -9.79 -1.17
CA SER A 106 -17.81 -9.60 -2.63
C SER A 106 -18.07 -8.17 -3.08
N ARG A 107 -18.45 -7.26 -2.19
CA ARG A 107 -18.76 -5.87 -2.53
C ARG A 107 -17.88 -4.88 -1.77
N MET A 108 -17.33 -3.92 -2.49
CA MET A 108 -16.59 -2.79 -1.93
C MET A 108 -17.35 -1.49 -2.20
N SER A 109 -17.56 -0.70 -1.15
CA SER A 109 -18.04 0.68 -1.24
C SER A 109 -17.02 1.62 -0.63
N TRP A 110 -16.75 2.78 -1.24
CA TRP A 110 -15.75 3.70 -0.72
C TRP A 110 -16.11 5.16 -0.97
N MET A 111 -15.67 6.04 -0.07
CA MET A 111 -15.66 7.49 -0.29
C MET A 111 -14.23 7.92 -0.66
N GLY A 112 -14.02 8.29 -1.92
CA GLY A 112 -12.69 8.59 -2.48
C GLY A 112 -12.73 8.91 -3.97
N CYS A 113 -11.55 8.97 -4.60
CA CYS A 113 -11.47 9.05 -6.06
C CYS A 113 -11.93 7.72 -6.70
N GLY A 114 -12.63 7.81 -7.82
CA GLY A 114 -13.15 6.66 -8.55
C GLY A 114 -14.07 7.08 -9.70
N PRO A 115 -14.85 6.16 -10.30
CA PRO A 115 -15.01 4.75 -9.92
C PRO A 115 -13.95 3.82 -10.54
N HIS A 116 -13.14 4.32 -11.47
CA HIS A 116 -12.10 3.56 -12.15
C HIS A 116 -10.75 3.65 -11.41
N GLU A 117 -9.83 2.76 -11.79
CA GLU A 117 -8.47 2.70 -11.26
C GLU A 117 -7.73 4.04 -11.39
N CYS A 118 -7.22 4.54 -10.27
CA CYS A 118 -6.44 5.78 -10.21
C CYS A 118 -5.26 5.68 -9.25
N TYR A 119 -4.23 6.48 -9.50
CA TYR A 119 -2.98 6.52 -8.73
C TYR A 119 -2.66 7.96 -8.30
N PRO A 120 -1.77 8.16 -7.31
CA PRO A 120 -1.47 9.50 -6.78
C PRO A 120 -1.03 10.51 -7.85
N ASP A 121 -0.39 10.02 -8.91
CA ASP A 121 0.07 10.75 -10.10
C ASP A 121 -0.93 10.69 -11.28
N ARG A 122 -1.97 9.85 -11.20
CA ARG A 122 -3.00 9.62 -12.24
C ARG A 122 -4.40 9.53 -11.65
N LYS A 123 -4.93 10.65 -11.15
CA LYS A 123 -6.29 10.72 -10.55
C LYS A 123 -7.18 11.87 -11.02
N ALA A 124 -6.72 12.72 -11.94
CA ALA A 124 -7.46 13.90 -12.38
C ALA A 124 -8.83 13.58 -13.02
N ALA A 125 -8.98 12.41 -13.63
CA ALA A 125 -10.24 11.95 -14.22
C ALA A 125 -11.15 11.21 -13.21
N ALA A 126 -10.69 10.98 -11.98
CA ALA A 126 -11.37 10.18 -10.96
C ALA A 126 -12.04 11.09 -9.91
N PRO A 127 -13.33 11.44 -10.04
CA PRO A 127 -14.02 12.31 -9.10
C PRO A 127 -14.07 11.73 -7.67
N MET A 128 -13.93 12.62 -6.70
CA MET A 128 -14.21 12.35 -5.28
C MET A 128 -15.71 12.14 -5.09
N ASN A 129 -16.14 10.92 -4.75
CA ASN A 129 -17.55 10.61 -4.48
C ASN A 129 -17.69 9.31 -3.67
N LEU A 130 -18.93 8.96 -3.34
CA LEU A 130 -19.30 7.61 -2.92
C LEU A 130 -19.41 6.69 -4.15
N HIS A 131 -18.60 5.65 -4.17
CA HIS A 131 -18.58 4.64 -5.23
C HIS A 131 -18.86 3.25 -4.64
N GLN A 132 -19.32 2.33 -5.49
CA GLN A 132 -19.56 0.93 -5.11
C GLN A 132 -19.31 0.02 -6.32
N ARG A 133 -18.63 -1.12 -6.07
CA ARG A 133 -18.31 -2.15 -7.07
C ARG A 133 -18.32 -3.54 -6.47
N GLN A 134 -18.55 -4.55 -7.30
CA GLN A 134 -18.16 -5.91 -6.95
C GLN A 134 -16.63 -6.02 -6.99
N ILE A 135 -16.05 -6.88 -6.16
CA ILE A 135 -14.59 -7.04 -6.08
C ILE A 135 -13.99 -7.45 -7.44
N GLU A 136 -14.71 -8.25 -8.21
CA GLU A 136 -14.27 -8.72 -9.53
C GLU A 136 -14.21 -7.59 -10.57
N GLU A 137 -15.03 -6.55 -10.41
CA GLU A 137 -15.07 -5.40 -11.32
C GLU A 137 -13.91 -4.42 -11.09
N LEU A 138 -13.17 -4.57 -9.98
CA LEU A 138 -12.03 -3.71 -9.66
C LEU A 138 -10.76 -4.14 -10.42
N HIS A 139 -10.68 -5.38 -10.88
CA HIS A 139 -9.51 -5.86 -11.61
C HIS A 139 -9.50 -5.34 -13.04
N VAL A 140 -8.35 -4.83 -13.48
CA VAL A 140 -8.12 -4.42 -14.87
C VAL A 140 -7.24 -5.47 -15.55
N PRO A 141 -7.74 -6.17 -16.60
CA PRO A 141 -7.02 -7.27 -17.24
C PRO A 141 -5.97 -6.72 -18.23
N TYR A 142 -4.87 -6.19 -17.71
CA TYR A 142 -3.74 -5.76 -18.54
C TYR A 142 -3.09 -6.98 -19.24
N MET A 143 -2.58 -6.76 -20.46
CA MET A 143 -1.95 -7.82 -21.26
C MET A 143 -0.75 -8.47 -20.55
N VAL A 144 0.02 -7.69 -19.80
CA VAL A 144 1.04 -8.19 -18.89
C VAL A 144 0.51 -7.99 -17.48
N PRO A 145 0.31 -9.06 -16.70
CA PRO A 145 -0.17 -8.93 -15.33
C PRO A 145 0.73 -8.00 -14.50
N SER A 146 0.11 -6.97 -13.93
CA SER A 146 0.77 -5.98 -13.09
C SER A 146 -0.15 -5.57 -11.93
N GLU A 147 0.34 -4.69 -11.06
CA GLU A 147 -0.54 -4.05 -10.07
C GLU A 147 -1.68 -3.32 -10.80
N SER A 148 -2.91 -3.52 -10.31
CA SER A 148 -4.13 -2.96 -10.87
C SER A 148 -5.24 -2.84 -9.82
N GLY A 149 -6.28 -2.08 -10.14
CA GLY A 149 -7.51 -1.92 -9.34
C GLY A 149 -7.37 -1.00 -8.12
N GLY A 150 -6.29 -0.23 -8.06
CA GLY A 150 -6.08 0.77 -7.01
C GLY A 150 -7.01 1.97 -7.15
N VAL A 151 -7.54 2.46 -6.03
CA VAL A 151 -8.22 3.75 -5.89
C VAL A 151 -7.52 4.60 -4.83
N THR A 152 -7.58 5.92 -4.97
CA THR A 152 -6.81 6.86 -4.13
C THR A 152 -7.69 7.85 -3.38
N ASP A 153 -7.07 8.57 -2.44
CA ASP A 153 -7.71 9.56 -1.59
C ASP A 153 -8.93 9.01 -0.83
N VAL A 154 -8.90 7.71 -0.53
CA VAL A 154 -9.99 7.01 0.15
C VAL A 154 -10.02 7.45 1.62
N ARG A 155 -11.19 7.91 2.06
CA ARG A 155 -11.48 8.28 3.45
C ARG A 155 -11.92 7.08 4.27
N TRP A 156 -12.80 6.29 3.67
CA TRP A 156 -13.25 5.02 4.24
C TRP A 156 -13.61 4.07 3.11
N THR A 157 -13.49 2.78 3.39
CA THR A 157 -13.97 1.69 2.54
C THR A 157 -14.74 0.68 3.38
N ALA A 158 -15.82 0.13 2.84
CA ALA A 158 -16.62 -0.91 3.43
C ALA A 158 -16.57 -2.15 2.53
N LEU A 159 -16.21 -3.29 3.10
CA LEU A 159 -16.22 -4.60 2.45
C LEU A 159 -17.37 -5.41 3.04
N GLN A 160 -18.33 -5.81 2.21
CA GLN A 160 -19.60 -6.37 2.65
C GLN A 160 -19.94 -7.69 1.96
N ASP A 161 -20.62 -8.56 2.70
CA ASP A 161 -21.27 -9.74 2.17
C ASP A 161 -22.62 -9.42 1.51
N SER A 162 -23.28 -10.45 0.96
CA SER A 162 -24.60 -10.32 0.32
C SER A 162 -25.71 -9.89 1.28
N SER A 163 -25.53 -10.10 2.60
CA SER A 163 -26.47 -9.64 3.64
C SER A 163 -26.21 -8.20 4.10
N GLY A 164 -25.16 -7.55 3.58
CA GLY A 164 -24.76 -6.20 3.96
C GLY A 164 -23.89 -6.10 5.22
N ARG A 165 -23.50 -7.24 5.81
CA ARG A 165 -22.59 -7.27 6.97
C ARG A 165 -21.15 -7.25 6.50
N GLY A 166 -20.28 -6.61 7.26
CA GLY A 166 -18.84 -6.71 7.01
C GLY A 166 -17.99 -5.69 7.74
N LEU A 167 -16.90 -5.28 7.08
CA LEU A 167 -15.83 -4.51 7.69
C LEU A 167 -15.80 -3.10 7.11
N LEU A 168 -15.93 -2.09 7.97
CA LEU A 168 -15.63 -0.70 7.65
C LEU A 168 -14.20 -0.39 8.07
N ILE A 169 -13.41 0.15 7.14
CA ILE A 169 -12.05 0.62 7.38
C ILE A 169 -12.04 2.12 7.12
N GLN A 170 -11.69 2.90 8.13
CA GLN A 170 -11.53 4.34 8.03
C GLN A 170 -10.03 4.68 8.06
N TYR A 171 -9.61 5.53 7.14
CA TYR A 171 -8.24 6.02 7.09
C TYR A 171 -8.09 7.26 7.96
N GLU A 172 -7.03 7.24 8.77
CA GLU A 172 -6.56 8.38 9.54
C GLU A 172 -5.03 8.46 9.40
N CYS A 173 -4.51 9.68 9.29
CA CYS A 173 -3.08 9.93 9.26
C CYS A 173 -2.80 11.23 10.00
N GLN A 174 -1.75 11.21 10.82
CA GLN A 174 -1.31 12.34 11.63
C GLN A 174 -0.20 13.15 10.93
N ASP A 175 0.40 12.59 9.89
CA ASP A 175 1.41 13.27 9.11
C ASP A 175 0.76 14.40 8.32
N ALA A 176 1.46 15.53 8.20
CA ALA A 176 1.01 16.62 7.34
C ALA A 176 0.88 16.13 5.89
N ALA A 177 -0.13 16.60 5.17
CA ALA A 177 -0.26 16.30 3.74
C ALA A 177 1.04 16.70 3.03
N SER A 178 1.59 15.81 2.20
CA SER A 178 2.75 16.17 1.37
C SER A 178 2.37 17.35 0.48
N ASN A 179 3.27 18.33 0.38
CA ASN A 179 3.16 19.64 -0.28
C ASN A 179 1.88 19.84 -1.13
N GLU A 180 1.08 20.85 -0.79
CA GLU A 180 0.03 21.34 -1.69
C GLU A 180 0.69 21.92 -2.94
N GLU A 181 0.70 21.16 -4.04
CA GLU A 181 0.83 21.78 -5.35
C GLU A 181 -0.47 22.57 -5.61
N SER A 182 -0.43 23.85 -5.27
CA SER A 182 -1.51 24.80 -5.53
C SER A 182 -1.67 24.99 -7.04
N ILE A 183 -2.89 24.73 -7.53
CA ILE A 183 -3.27 24.95 -8.94
C ILE A 183 -3.21 26.44 -9.29
N ALA A 184 -3.25 27.34 -8.30
CA ALA A 184 -3.33 28.78 -8.53
C ALA A 184 -2.13 29.35 -9.30
N ASN A 185 -0.98 28.65 -9.33
CA ASN A 185 0.22 29.04 -10.09
C ASN A 185 0.92 27.85 -10.79
N ALA A 186 0.25 26.72 -10.94
CA ALA A 186 0.82 25.56 -11.61
C ALA A 186 0.77 25.74 -13.14
N SER A 187 1.93 25.71 -13.81
CA SER A 187 1.95 25.53 -15.27
C SER A 187 1.20 24.24 -15.63
N ALA A 188 0.63 24.10 -16.84
CA ALA A 188 -0.07 22.87 -17.26
C ALA A 188 0.77 21.57 -17.12
N SER A 189 2.09 21.71 -16.95
CA SER A 189 3.08 20.67 -16.66
C SER A 189 3.25 20.29 -15.18
N LEU A 190 2.74 21.08 -14.23
CA LEU A 190 2.74 20.79 -12.79
C LEU A 190 1.36 20.26 -12.41
N ARG A 191 1.26 18.94 -12.24
CA ARG A 191 0.00 18.28 -11.88
C ARG A 191 0.10 17.86 -10.42
N PRO A 192 -0.87 18.20 -9.56
CA PRO A 192 -0.78 17.95 -8.13
C PRO A 192 -0.56 16.47 -7.82
N ALA A 193 0.70 16.14 -7.55
CA ALA A 193 1.11 14.82 -7.10
C ALA A 193 0.87 14.72 -5.58
N GLY A 194 0.45 13.54 -5.13
CA GLY A 194 0.31 13.26 -3.70
C GLY A 194 -1.03 12.64 -3.34
N MET A 195 -1.22 12.42 -2.04
CA MET A 195 -2.42 11.77 -1.50
C MET A 195 -2.98 12.59 -0.34
N ARG A 196 -4.31 12.71 -0.29
CA ARG A 196 -5.03 13.27 0.85
C ARG A 196 -5.75 12.18 1.65
N GLY A 197 -5.66 10.91 1.26
CA GLY A 197 -6.30 9.76 1.89
C GLY A 197 -5.50 8.47 1.66
N ALA A 198 -6.11 7.31 1.92
CA ALA A 198 -5.49 6.02 1.65
C ALA A 198 -5.50 5.67 0.15
N GLN A 199 -4.54 4.85 -0.27
CA GLN A 199 -4.66 4.02 -1.46
C GLN A 199 -5.29 2.69 -1.04
N VAL A 200 -6.34 2.26 -1.73
CA VAL A 200 -7.01 0.99 -1.46
C VAL A 200 -7.07 0.19 -2.75
N SER A 201 -6.72 -1.09 -2.66
CA SER A 201 -6.89 -2.07 -3.73
C SER A 201 -7.51 -3.31 -3.12
N ALA A 202 -8.56 -3.84 -3.73
CA ALA A 202 -9.18 -5.09 -3.32
C ALA A 202 -9.30 -5.99 -4.53
N ALA A 203 -8.93 -7.26 -4.36
CA ALA A 203 -8.95 -8.24 -5.42
C ALA A 203 -9.38 -9.59 -4.84
N ARG A 204 -10.10 -10.37 -5.64
CA ARG A 204 -10.36 -11.77 -5.32
C ARG A 204 -9.11 -12.54 -5.71
N TRP A 205 -8.46 -13.15 -4.73
CA TRP A 205 -7.28 -13.97 -4.98
C TRP A 205 -7.75 -15.35 -5.43
N THR A 206 -7.60 -15.69 -6.70
CA THR A 206 -7.65 -17.09 -7.13
C THR A 206 -6.26 -17.54 -7.55
N PRO A 207 -5.72 -18.65 -6.99
CA PRO A 207 -4.41 -19.16 -7.39
C PRO A 207 -4.25 -19.40 -8.90
N HIS A 208 -5.35 -19.56 -9.65
CA HIS A 208 -5.34 -19.75 -11.09
C HIS A 208 -4.91 -18.52 -11.89
N GLU A 209 -5.21 -17.30 -11.42
CA GLU A 209 -4.88 -16.06 -12.14
C GLU A 209 -3.38 -15.73 -12.13
N CYS A 210 -2.62 -16.28 -11.16
CA CYS A 210 -1.17 -16.12 -11.08
C CYS A 210 -0.38 -17.18 -11.88
N SER A 211 -1.06 -18.18 -12.46
CA SER A 211 -0.42 -19.30 -13.15
C SER A 211 -0.39 -19.18 -14.68
N GLN A 212 -0.80 -18.03 -15.23
CA GLN A 212 -0.76 -17.71 -16.66
C GLN A 212 0.38 -16.77 -17.02
#